data_AF-A0A7Y8F1L2-F1
#
_entry.id   AF-A0A7Y8F1L2-F1
#
_cell.length_a   1.000
_cell.length_b   1.000
_cell.length_c   1.000
_cell.angle_alpha   90.00
_cell.angle_beta   90.00
_cell.angle_gamma   90.00
#
_symmetry.space_group_name_H-M   'P 1'
#
loop_
_entity.id
_entity.type
_entity.pdbx_description
1 polymer ?
#
loop_
_entity_poly.entity_id
_entity_poly.type
_entity_poly.pdbx_seq_one_letter_code
_entity_poly.pdbx_strand_id
1 'polypeptide(L)'
;MVLLIAQSLLFVAGVWAAWNFFHATDSLSALRFGLPASVLLIMALMIKLAMWPTLHAYRMLQALKRIELMLVRTRDGASDE
;
A
#
# COMPACT_ATOMS: atom_id res chain seq x y z
N MET A 1 6.05 2.65 8.80
CA MET A 1 5.83 1.33 9.45
C MET A 1 4.41 1.14 9.94
N VAL A 2 3.84 2.10 10.68
CA VAL A 2 2.45 2.01 11.19
C VAL A 2 1.42 1.68 10.11
N LEU A 3 1.51 2.30 8.93
CA LEU A 3 0.56 2.12 7.83
C LEU A 3 0.60 0.70 7.22
N LEU A 4 1.80 0.12 7.10
CA LEU A 4 1.99 -1.26 6.64
C LEU A 4 1.41 -2.28 7.65
N ILE A 5 1.61 -2.03 8.94
CA ILE A 5 1.08 -2.87 10.02
C ILE A 5 -0.45 -2.79 10.03
N ALA A 6 -1.02 -1.58 9.94
CA ALA A 6 -2.46 -1.39 9.89
C ALA A 6 -3.09 -2.08 8.66
N GLN A 7 -2.47 -1.97 7.49
CA GLN A 7 -2.94 -2.62 6.27
C GLN A 7 -2.92 -4.14 6.38
N SER A 8 -1.83 -4.71 6.91
CA SER A 8 -1.71 -6.16 7.09
C SER A 8 -2.72 -6.68 8.11
N LEU A 9 -2.97 -5.95 9.20
CA LEU A 9 -4.04 -6.25 10.16
C LEU A 9 -5.43 -6.20 9.53
N LEU A 10 -5.74 -5.15 8.74
CA LEU A 10 -7.02 -5.02 8.03
C LEU A 10 -7.25 -6.19 7.05
N PHE A 11 -6.20 -6.62 6.34
CA PHE A 11 -6.28 -7.74 5.42
C PHE A 11 -6.53 -9.06 6.15
N VAL A 12 -5.77 -9.36 7.22
CA VAL A 12 -5.94 -10.60 8.01
C VAL A 12 -7.31 -10.64 8.68
N ALA A 13 -7.75 -9.52 9.28
CA ALA A 13 -9.07 -9.40 9.89
C ALA A 13 -10.21 -9.57 8.86
N GLY A 14 -10.04 -8.99 7.67
CA GLY A 14 -11.00 -9.14 6.57
C GLY A 14 -11.12 -10.58 6.07
N VAL A 15 -10.00 -11.29 5.90
CA VAL A 15 -9.99 -12.71 5.49
C VAL A 15 -10.62 -13.60 6.57
N TRP A 16 -10.33 -13.33 7.85
CA TRP A 16 -10.94 -14.07 8.96
C TRP A 16 -12.46 -13.87 9.04
N ALA A 17 -12.93 -12.64 8.86
CA ALA A 17 -14.35 -12.34 8.82
C ALA A 17 -15.05 -12.97 7.60
N ALA A 18 -14.37 -13.04 6.46
CA ALA A 18 -14.86 -13.74 5.27
C ALA A 18 -14.91 -15.27 5.48
N TRP A 19 -13.93 -15.87 6.17
CA TRP A 19 -13.98 -17.29 6.53
C TRP A 19 -15.17 -17.60 7.46
N ASN A 20 -15.45 -16.71 8.41
CA ASN A 20 -16.59 -16.84 9.31
C ASN A 20 -17.94 -16.63 8.59
N PHE A 21 -17.98 -15.82 7.53
CA PHE A 21 -19.15 -15.66 6.65
C PHE A 21 -19.54 -16.98 5.96
N PHE A 22 -18.56 -17.74 5.44
CA PHE A 22 -18.82 -19.01 4.78
C PHE A 22 -19.26 -20.13 5.73
N HIS A 23 -18.91 -20.04 7.01
CA HIS A 23 -19.35 -20.99 8.04
C HIS A 23 -20.74 -20.68 8.63
N ALA A 24 -21.33 -19.52 8.32
CA ALA A 24 -22.63 -19.14 8.88
C ALA A 24 -23.77 -19.92 8.22
N THR A 25 -24.48 -20.73 9.00
CA THR A 25 -25.62 -21.56 8.56
C THR A 25 -26.93 -20.78 8.41
N ASP A 26 -26.96 -19.51 8.80
CA ASP A 26 -28.15 -18.67 8.87
C ASP A 26 -27.92 -17.35 8.12
N SER A 27 -28.83 -16.98 7.21
CA SER A 27 -28.66 -15.87 6.26
C SER A 27 -28.43 -14.52 6.96
N LEU A 28 -29.00 -14.33 8.15
CA LEU A 28 -28.81 -13.13 8.97
C LEU A 28 -27.39 -13.06 9.57
N SER A 29 -26.84 -14.21 10.00
CA SER A 29 -25.47 -14.29 10.50
C SER A 29 -24.46 -14.08 9.37
N ALA A 30 -24.74 -14.61 8.18
CA ALA A 30 -23.94 -14.32 6.99
C ALA A 30 -23.87 -12.80 6.76
N LEU A 31 -25.01 -12.09 6.68
CA LEU A 31 -24.97 -10.65 6.41
C LEU A 31 -24.22 -9.82 7.47
N ARG A 32 -24.35 -10.19 8.75
CA ARG A 32 -23.63 -9.58 9.89
C ARG A 32 -22.12 -9.63 9.76
N PHE A 33 -21.57 -10.72 9.22
CA PHE A 33 -20.13 -10.89 9.09
C PHE A 33 -19.61 -10.50 7.71
N GLY A 34 -20.46 -10.60 6.67
CA GLY A 34 -20.09 -10.29 5.29
C GLY A 34 -19.92 -8.80 5.01
N LEU A 35 -20.81 -7.95 5.54
CA LEU A 35 -20.71 -6.49 5.39
C LEU A 35 -19.40 -5.92 5.96
N PRO A 36 -19.06 -6.15 7.24
CA PRO A 36 -17.81 -5.65 7.79
C PRO A 36 -16.58 -6.30 7.14
N ALA A 37 -16.63 -7.59 6.77
CA ALA A 37 -15.55 -8.25 6.03
C ALA A 37 -15.27 -7.54 4.69
N SER A 38 -16.32 -7.26 3.92
CA SER A 38 -16.21 -6.58 2.62
C SER A 38 -15.63 -5.18 2.79
N VAL A 39 -16.09 -4.42 3.79
CA VAL A 39 -15.56 -3.08 4.09
C VAL A 39 -14.07 -3.14 4.46
N LEU A 40 -13.68 -4.05 5.36
CA LEU A 40 -12.28 -4.23 5.77
C LEU A 40 -11.38 -4.59 4.58
N LEU A 41 -11.82 -5.50 3.72
CA LEU A 41 -11.08 -5.93 2.53
C LEU A 41 -10.99 -4.82 1.48
N ILE A 42 -12.07 -4.09 1.23
CA ILE A 42 -12.08 -2.94 0.31
C ILE A 42 -11.14 -1.86 0.82
N MET A 43 -11.19 -1.51 2.11
CA MET A 43 -10.28 -0.53 2.70
C MET A 43 -8.82 -0.98 2.62
N ALA A 44 -8.52 -2.24 2.92
CA ALA A 44 -7.18 -2.80 2.78
C ALA A 44 -6.67 -2.73 1.34
N LEU A 45 -7.53 -3.00 0.36
CA LEU A 45 -7.22 -2.92 -1.06
C LEU A 45 -6.97 -1.48 -1.50
N MET A 46 -7.82 -0.53 -1.11
CA MET A 46 -7.65 0.89 -1.43
C MET A 46 -6.33 1.43 -0.88
N ILE A 47 -5.97 1.08 0.36
CA ILE A 47 -4.69 1.46 0.95
C ILE A 47 -3.53 0.88 0.14
N LYS A 48 -3.61 -0.40 -0.26
CA LYS A 48 -2.57 -1.06 -1.09
C LYS A 48 -2.37 -0.35 -2.43
N LEU A 49 -3.47 0.01 -3.08
CA LEU A 49 -3.46 0.70 -4.37
C LEU A 49 -2.94 2.13 -4.24
N ALA A 50 -3.26 2.85 -3.16
CA ALA A 50 -2.76 4.21 -2.91
C ALA A 50 -1.27 4.24 -2.52
N MET A 51 -0.76 3.17 -1.90
CA MET A 51 0.65 3.09 -1.52
C MET A 51 1.57 2.88 -2.74
N TRP A 52 1.06 2.29 -3.82
CA TRP A 52 1.81 2.02 -5.04
C TRP A 52 2.31 3.29 -5.77
N PRO A 53 1.45 4.27 -6.14
CA PRO A 53 1.89 5.47 -6.84
C PRO A 53 2.82 6.34 -6.00
N THR A 54 2.61 6.39 -4.68
CA THR A 54 3.48 7.17 -3.78
C THR A 54 4.90 6.60 -3.77
N LEU A 55 5.05 5.27 -3.74
CA LEU A 55 6.35 4.60 -3.85
C LEU A 55 7.04 4.88 -5.20
N HIS A 56 6.29 4.86 -6.30
CA HIS A 56 6.84 5.21 -7.62
C HIS A 56 7.27 6.67 -7.70
N ALA A 57 6.50 7.60 -7.11
CA ALA A 57 6.86 9.01 -7.05
C ALA A 57 8.17 9.24 -6.27
N TYR A 58 8.34 8.60 -5.12
CA TYR A 58 9.60 8.68 -4.36
C TYR A 58 10.80 8.12 -5.13
N ARG A 59 10.63 6.98 -5.82
CA ARG A 59 11.68 6.39 -6.65
C ARG A 59 12.07 7.31 -7.81
N MET A 60 11.08 7.93 -8.47
CA MET A 60 11.30 8.90 -9.54
C MET A 60 12.10 10.11 -9.04
N LEU A 61 11.70 10.69 -7.90
CA LEU A 61 12.39 11.84 -7.30
C LEU A 61 13.83 11.50 -6.91
N GLN A 62 14.08 10.32 -6.34
CA GLN A 62 15.44 9.86 -6.05
C GLN A 62 16.29 9.66 -7.30
N ALA A 63 15.70 9.13 -8.38
CA ALA A 63 16.39 8.98 -9.66
C ALA A 63 16.77 10.34 -10.24
N LEU A 64 15.85 11.31 -10.23
CA LEU A 64 16.12 12.68 -10.67
C LEU A 64 17.24 13.34 -9.85
N LYS A 65 17.17 13.24 -8.52
CA LYS A 65 18.21 13.81 -7.63
C LYS A 65 19.59 13.19 -7.88
N ARG A 66 19.66 11.90 -8.21
CA ARG A 66 20.91 11.23 -8.58
C ARG A 66 21.48 11.73 -9.91
N ILE A 67 20.62 11.98 -10.89
CA ILE A 67 21.03 12.55 -12.19
C ILE A 67 21.55 13.97 -12.00
N GLU A 68 20.84 14.80 -11.22
CA GLU A 68 21.26 16.16 -10.88
C GLU A 68 22.64 16.19 -10.21
N LEU A 69 22.87 15.31 -9.23
CA LEU A 69 24.17 15.16 -8.57
C LEU A 69 25.29 14.74 -9.54
N MET A 70 24.99 13.84 -10.49
CA MET A 70 25.97 13.41 -11.49
C MET A 70 26.32 14.54 -12.46
N LEU A 71 25.33 15.35 -12.87
CA LEU A 71 25.54 16.49 -13.76
C LEU A 71 26.42 17.57 -13.12
N VAL A 72 26.17 17.89 -11.84
CA VAL A 72 27.00 18.84 -11.09
C VAL A 72 28.45 18.35 -11.01
N ARG A 73 28.65 17.06 -10.68
CA ARG A 73 30.00 16.48 -10.60
C ARG A 73 30.74 16.48 -11.94
N THR A 74 30.05 16.23 -13.05
CA THR A 74 30.64 16.32 -14.40
C THR A 74 30.99 17.76 -14.76
N ARG A 75 30.16 18.74 -14.35
CA ARG A 75 30.42 20.16 -14.60
C ARG A 75 31.62 20.66 -13.80
N ASP A 76 31.73 20.30 -12.52
CA ASP A 76 32.84 20.72 -11.67
C ASP A 76 34.18 20.12 -12.14
N GLY A 77 34.17 18.87 -12.64
CA GLY A 77 35.35 18.25 -13.24
C GLY A 77 35.80 18.90 -14.57
N ALA A 78 34.89 19.57 -15.29
CA ALA A 78 35.20 20.29 -16.52
C ALA A 78 35.68 21.75 -16.29
N SER A 79 35.59 22.27 -15.05
CA SER A 79 36.11 23.59 -14.69
C SER A 79 37.53 23.59 -14.13
N ASP A 80 38.09 22.40 -13.86
CA ASP A 80 39.46 22.21 -13.35
C ASP A 80 40.49 21.89 -14.48
N GLU A 81 40.04 21.73 -15.74
CA GLU A 81 40.88 21.66 -16.96
C GLU A 81 40.93 23.00 -17.70
#